data_AF-A0A2N0WVM1-F1
#
_entry.id   AF-A0A2N0WVM1-F1
#
_cell.length_a   1.000
_cell.length_b   1.000
_cell.length_c   1.000
_cell.angle_alpha   90.00
_cell.angle_beta   90.00
_cell.angle_gamma   90.00
#
_symmetry.space_group_name_H-M   'P 1'
#
loop_
_entity.id
_entity.type
_entity.pdbx_description
1 polymer ?
#
loop_
_entity_poly.entity_id
_entity_poly.type
_entity_poly.pdbx_seq_one_letter_code
_entity_poly.pdbx_strand_id
1 'polypeptide(L)'
;MHLNFRKRCLSFVFIFFCFSLNVSAKPGDVVLDLEMTPKVFISDPNTNQIFVGVAGSEVVPVNLANLTLGEAINIGGIPAGMALSRDQRLLYISLSNRPALAVIDINNWQLQDEIRITRPGDQVAVDWKDRIYIGSMDRNEDIMVYDADKGGVTEPIPYHCSICYRPLLQMSADGKTLFGANRGISAATLASYDVSGEVPVKLTSRSDLGSNGQDLHLSNDNQHLYFAVGGGNGTGYDVAQIDIQTNTVEGYMEIGAYPRELTTSPDGTYFYAVHTSGHIDAWNANTLVQITQYPVVGEAFDLMTDLSGNYLIAAFSNALRIIEAEGTLVVVDEDSDGISDTIDNCLDIYNPEQLDSDSDSLGNACDQFPLESNHKYAQCAVELELSQSRFSQVSTDLATCQINAQDKAIQIEALLLEQVALNARITELEQILGTVTPTPVITPTPTITPTPVIGDSNWSASTVYNKGDTVTVNGITYVAGWWTKGQEPGTTGEWGVWKIVK
;
A
#
# COMPACT_ATOMS: atom_id res chain seq x y z
N MET A 1 -17.58 -21.24 -79.94
CA MET A 1 -17.81 -19.78 -80.02
C MET A 1 -17.41 -19.19 -78.68
N HIS A 2 -16.38 -18.36 -78.64
CA HIS A 2 -15.96 -17.62 -77.44
C HIS A 2 -17.11 -16.74 -76.91
N LEU A 3 -17.26 -16.58 -75.58
CA LEU A 3 -16.81 -15.37 -74.87
C LEU A 3 -17.13 -15.43 -73.36
N ASN A 4 -16.16 -14.94 -72.58
CA ASN A 4 -16.22 -14.58 -71.17
C ASN A 4 -17.31 -13.54 -70.85
N PHE A 5 -17.93 -13.64 -69.67
CA PHE A 5 -18.37 -12.47 -68.92
C PHE A 5 -18.12 -12.66 -67.41
N ARG A 6 -17.14 -11.91 -66.90
CA ARG A 6 -16.97 -11.60 -65.48
C ARG A 6 -18.19 -10.83 -64.99
N LYS A 7 -18.87 -11.29 -63.92
CA LYS A 7 -19.77 -10.47 -63.12
C LYS A 7 -19.11 -10.12 -61.80
N ARG A 8 -18.92 -8.82 -61.59
CA ARG A 8 -18.47 -8.19 -60.34
C ARG A 8 -19.57 -8.36 -59.29
N CYS A 9 -19.25 -8.90 -58.12
CA CYS A 9 -20.09 -8.74 -56.93
C CYS A 9 -19.92 -7.31 -56.40
N LEU A 10 -21.01 -6.55 -56.35
CA LEU A 10 -21.12 -5.33 -55.55
C LEU A 10 -21.24 -5.76 -54.09
N SER A 11 -20.24 -5.49 -53.26
CA SER A 11 -20.38 -5.55 -51.80
C SER A 11 -21.17 -4.32 -51.33
N PHE A 12 -22.40 -4.54 -50.88
CA PHE A 12 -23.11 -3.59 -50.03
C PHE A 12 -22.47 -3.65 -48.64
N VAL A 13 -21.70 -2.62 -48.28
CA VAL A 13 -21.26 -2.39 -46.90
C VAL A 13 -22.46 -1.82 -46.15
N PHE A 14 -23.14 -2.67 -45.38
CA PHE A 14 -24.02 -2.20 -44.32
C PHE A 14 -23.13 -1.66 -43.20
N ILE A 15 -22.96 -0.34 -43.14
CA ILE A 15 -22.41 0.33 -41.97
C ILE A 15 -23.50 0.28 -40.89
N PHE A 16 -23.41 -0.72 -40.01
CA PHE A 16 -24.08 -0.67 -38.72
C PHE A 16 -23.40 0.43 -37.90
N PHE A 17 -24.02 1.60 -37.82
CA PHE A 17 -23.75 2.53 -36.72
C PHE A 17 -24.27 1.86 -35.45
N CYS A 18 -23.39 1.11 -34.77
CA CYS A 18 -23.63 0.73 -33.40
C CYS A 18 -23.48 2.02 -32.58
N PHE A 19 -24.60 2.60 -32.16
CA PHE A 19 -24.58 3.53 -31.04
C PHE A 19 -24.19 2.71 -29.80
N SER A 20 -22.89 2.65 -29.49
CA SER A 20 -22.45 2.24 -28.16
C SER A 20 -22.98 3.31 -27.20
N LEU A 21 -24.06 2.97 -26.49
CA LEU A 21 -24.38 3.63 -25.25
C LEU A 21 -23.17 3.39 -24.34
N ASN A 22 -22.45 4.46 -23.97
CA ASN A 22 -21.47 4.41 -22.90
C ASN A 22 -22.22 4.14 -21.59
N VAL A 23 -22.54 2.88 -21.35
CA VAL A 23 -22.92 2.43 -20.01
C VAL A 23 -21.59 2.34 -19.27
N SER A 24 -21.40 3.20 -18.27
CA SER A 24 -20.29 3.05 -17.33
C SER A 24 -20.36 1.63 -16.76
N ALA A 25 -19.23 0.94 -16.75
CA ALA A 25 -19.13 -0.36 -16.10
C ALA A 25 -19.53 -0.22 -14.62
N LYS A 26 -20.14 -1.26 -14.07
CA LYS A 26 -20.61 -1.32 -12.69
C LYS A 26 -19.75 -2.29 -11.90
N PRO A 27 -19.71 -2.17 -10.57
CA PRO A 27 -19.05 -3.15 -9.71
C PRO A 27 -19.43 -4.59 -10.10
N GLY A 28 -18.42 -5.44 -10.28
CA GLY A 28 -18.56 -6.82 -10.76
C GLY A 28 -18.48 -7.02 -12.28
N ASP A 29 -18.50 -5.95 -13.09
CA ASP A 29 -18.33 -6.07 -14.54
C ASP A 29 -16.87 -6.39 -14.90
N VAL A 30 -16.67 -7.40 -15.75
CA VAL A 30 -15.36 -7.74 -16.30
C VAL A 30 -15.02 -6.73 -17.40
N VAL A 31 -13.99 -5.90 -17.18
CA VAL A 31 -13.54 -4.86 -18.12
C VAL A 31 -12.37 -5.32 -18.98
N LEU A 32 -11.63 -6.34 -18.53
CA LEU A 32 -10.59 -7.00 -19.30
C LEU A 32 -10.55 -8.50 -18.97
N ASP A 33 -10.48 -9.34 -20.00
CA ASP A 33 -10.27 -10.79 -19.88
C ASP A 33 -9.09 -11.19 -20.78
N LEU A 34 -7.99 -11.61 -20.16
CA LEU A 34 -6.74 -11.95 -20.84
C LEU A 34 -6.50 -13.45 -20.77
N GLU A 35 -6.37 -14.08 -21.94
CA GLU A 35 -6.00 -15.50 -22.04
C GLU A 35 -4.53 -15.71 -21.64
N MET A 36 -4.29 -16.02 -20.37
CA MET A 36 -2.98 -16.32 -19.80
C MET A 36 -3.10 -17.27 -18.62
N THR A 37 -1.98 -17.84 -18.16
CA THR A 37 -1.95 -18.67 -16.94
C THR A 37 -1.20 -17.91 -15.84
N PRO A 38 -1.87 -16.96 -15.14
CA PRO A 38 -1.25 -16.21 -14.07
C PRO A 38 -0.87 -17.14 -12.90
N LYS A 39 0.05 -16.69 -12.05
CA LYS A 39 0.50 -17.40 -10.85
C LYS A 39 0.53 -16.54 -9.61
N VAL A 40 0.94 -15.29 -9.78
CA VAL A 40 1.02 -14.28 -8.72
C VAL A 40 1.03 -12.92 -9.41
N PHE A 41 0.54 -11.90 -8.73
CA PHE A 41 0.62 -10.52 -9.19
C PHE A 41 0.86 -9.56 -8.03
N ILE A 42 1.32 -8.35 -8.35
CA ILE A 42 1.52 -7.25 -7.40
C ILE A 42 1.28 -5.92 -8.11
N SER A 43 0.79 -4.92 -7.39
CA SER A 43 0.65 -3.55 -7.91
C SER A 43 2.01 -2.86 -7.96
N ASP A 44 2.20 -2.04 -8.99
CA ASP A 44 3.23 -1.03 -8.99
C ASP A 44 2.74 0.18 -8.15
N PRO A 45 3.42 0.57 -7.08
CA PRO A 45 3.06 1.74 -6.28
C PRO A 45 3.32 3.07 -7.00
N ASN A 46 4.19 3.09 -8.00
CA ASN A 46 4.59 4.33 -8.68
C ASN A 46 3.73 4.64 -9.91
N THR A 47 2.99 3.65 -10.41
CA THR A 47 2.22 3.78 -11.66
C THR A 47 0.90 3.01 -11.58
N ASN A 48 -0.03 3.32 -12.46
CA ASN A 48 -1.29 2.57 -12.54
C ASN A 48 -1.12 1.24 -13.31
N GLN A 49 -0.22 0.39 -12.84
CA GLN A 49 0.13 -0.90 -13.42
C GLN A 49 0.15 -2.01 -12.38
N ILE A 50 -0.01 -3.24 -12.86
CA ILE A 50 0.29 -4.46 -12.10
C ILE A 50 1.35 -5.26 -12.83
N PHE A 51 2.15 -6.01 -12.07
CA PHE A 51 3.08 -7.00 -12.62
C PHE A 51 2.50 -8.39 -12.41
N VAL A 52 2.39 -9.17 -13.49
CA VAL A 52 1.75 -10.49 -13.47
C VAL A 52 2.78 -11.54 -13.80
N GLY A 53 3.09 -12.40 -12.83
CA GLY A 53 3.89 -13.60 -13.04
C GLY A 53 3.04 -14.67 -13.70
N VAL A 54 3.50 -15.20 -14.84
CA VAL A 54 2.80 -16.23 -15.60
C VAL A 54 3.57 -17.55 -15.63
N ALA A 55 2.84 -18.66 -15.77
CA ALA A 55 3.41 -20.00 -15.75
C ALA A 55 4.47 -20.28 -16.84
N GLY A 56 4.49 -19.46 -17.90
CA GLY A 56 5.46 -19.49 -18.99
C GLY A 56 6.86 -18.98 -18.65
N SER A 57 7.15 -18.74 -17.37
CA SER A 57 8.40 -18.15 -16.88
C SER A 57 8.61 -16.71 -17.28
N GLU A 58 7.53 -15.94 -17.29
CA GLU A 58 7.55 -14.54 -17.66
C GLU A 58 6.86 -13.69 -16.57
N VAL A 59 7.25 -12.43 -16.51
CA VAL A 59 6.49 -11.38 -15.83
C VAL A 59 6.00 -10.40 -16.89
N VAL A 60 4.71 -10.11 -16.88
CA VAL A 60 4.04 -9.23 -17.85
C VAL A 60 3.43 -8.05 -17.10
N PRO A 61 3.80 -6.81 -17.44
CA PRO A 61 3.14 -5.64 -16.87
C PRO A 61 1.79 -5.43 -17.57
N VAL A 62 0.77 -5.08 -16.79
CA VAL A 62 -0.56 -4.73 -17.30
C VAL A 62 -0.89 -3.32 -16.85
N ASN A 63 -1.11 -2.42 -17.81
CA ASN A 63 -1.49 -1.05 -17.55
C ASN A 63 -3.00 -0.95 -17.32
N LEU A 64 -3.40 -0.53 -16.14
CA LEU A 64 -4.80 -0.47 -15.72
C LEU A 64 -5.52 0.78 -16.26
N ALA A 65 -4.79 1.84 -16.61
CA ALA A 65 -5.37 3.06 -17.15
C ALA A 65 -5.89 2.89 -18.59
N ASN A 66 -5.25 2.01 -19.37
CA ASN A 66 -5.64 1.76 -20.77
C ASN A 66 -5.90 0.27 -21.08
N LEU A 67 -5.81 -0.61 -20.08
CA LEU A 67 -6.07 -2.05 -20.16
C LEU A 67 -5.21 -2.76 -21.21
N THR A 68 -3.91 -2.44 -21.27
CA THR A 68 -2.97 -3.03 -22.23
C THR A 68 -1.81 -3.77 -21.57
N LEU A 69 -1.25 -4.75 -22.29
CA LEU A 69 -0.05 -5.47 -21.88
C LEU A 69 1.21 -4.71 -22.32
N GLY A 70 2.21 -4.64 -21.45
CA GLY A 70 3.55 -4.22 -21.82
C GLY A 70 4.46 -5.39 -22.22
N GLU A 71 5.75 -5.11 -22.33
CA GLU A 71 6.75 -6.09 -22.73
C GLU A 71 7.00 -7.13 -21.63
N ALA A 72 6.99 -8.42 -21.97
CA ALA A 72 7.24 -9.49 -21.01
C ALA A 72 8.73 -9.69 -20.75
N ILE A 73 9.11 -9.95 -19.50
CA ILE A 73 10.47 -10.34 -19.11
C ILE A 73 10.48 -11.83 -18.80
N ASN A 74 11.35 -12.60 -19.46
CA ASN A 74 11.59 -13.99 -19.10
C ASN A 74 12.49 -14.08 -17.86
N ILE A 75 11.99 -14.72 -16.80
CA ILE A 75 12.67 -14.88 -15.50
C ILE A 75 13.26 -16.28 -15.29
N GLY A 76 13.14 -17.19 -16.27
CA GLY A 76 13.80 -18.50 -16.24
C GLY A 76 13.30 -19.49 -15.16
N GLY A 77 12.12 -19.27 -14.58
CA GLY A 77 11.49 -20.15 -13.58
C GLY A 77 9.99 -19.86 -13.43
N ILE A 78 9.26 -20.66 -12.66
CA ILE A 78 7.81 -20.45 -12.45
C ILE A 78 7.62 -19.50 -11.27
N PRO A 79 7.08 -18.28 -11.48
CA PRO A 79 6.87 -17.31 -10.41
C PRO A 79 5.87 -17.84 -9.38
N ALA A 80 6.09 -17.56 -8.11
CA ALA A 80 5.26 -18.05 -7.00
C ALA A 80 4.88 -16.96 -5.99
N GLY A 81 5.83 -16.10 -5.62
CA GLY A 81 5.61 -14.95 -4.75
C GLY A 81 6.34 -13.73 -5.30
N MET A 82 5.81 -12.54 -4.99
CA MET A 82 6.37 -11.26 -5.42
C MET A 82 6.39 -10.29 -4.25
N ALA A 83 7.45 -9.50 -4.15
CA ALA A 83 7.53 -8.36 -3.24
C ALA A 83 8.45 -7.29 -3.82
N LEU A 84 8.15 -6.03 -3.51
CA LEU A 84 9.03 -4.90 -3.87
C LEU A 84 10.07 -4.66 -2.77
N SER A 85 11.24 -4.18 -3.17
CA SER A 85 12.18 -3.55 -2.24
C SER A 85 11.55 -2.33 -1.56
N ARG A 86 12.13 -1.90 -0.45
CA ARG A 86 11.64 -0.80 0.37
C ARG A 86 11.66 0.53 -0.38
N ASP A 87 12.63 0.74 -1.26
CA ASP A 87 12.71 1.86 -2.19
C ASP A 87 11.77 1.72 -3.41
N GLN A 88 10.98 0.64 -3.46
CA GLN A 88 10.02 0.32 -4.52
C GLN A 88 10.64 0.24 -5.92
N ARG A 89 11.94 -0.04 -6.03
CA ARG A 89 12.66 -0.12 -7.32
C ARG A 89 12.82 -1.55 -7.82
N LEU A 90 13.07 -2.50 -6.93
CA LEU A 90 13.35 -3.89 -7.28
C LEU A 90 12.13 -4.74 -7.00
N LEU A 91 11.71 -5.50 -8.00
CA LEU A 91 10.72 -6.56 -7.86
C LEU A 91 11.44 -7.89 -7.64
N TYR A 92 11.32 -8.43 -6.43
CA TYR A 92 11.80 -9.75 -6.05
C TYR A 92 10.75 -10.80 -6.32
N ILE A 93 11.12 -11.86 -7.05
CA ILE A 93 10.19 -12.90 -7.50
C ILE A 93 10.75 -14.26 -7.12
N SER A 94 10.06 -14.99 -6.24
CA SER A 94 10.44 -16.37 -5.92
C SER A 94 10.04 -17.33 -7.03
N LEU A 95 10.89 -18.35 -7.20
CA LEU A 95 10.68 -19.39 -8.20
C LEU A 95 10.32 -20.72 -7.51
N SER A 96 9.17 -21.29 -7.88
CA SER A 96 8.65 -22.54 -7.28
C SER A 96 9.35 -23.81 -7.79
N ASN A 97 9.98 -23.74 -8.96
CA ASN A 97 10.57 -24.90 -9.62
C ASN A 97 12.09 -24.99 -9.46
N ARG A 98 12.72 -24.00 -8.82
CA ARG A 98 14.18 -23.96 -8.58
C ARG A 98 14.54 -22.98 -7.47
N PRO A 99 15.68 -23.16 -6.78
CA PRO A 99 16.07 -22.34 -5.64
C PRO A 99 16.70 -21.01 -6.06
N ALA A 100 15.89 -20.07 -6.55
CA ALA A 100 16.33 -18.73 -6.93
C ALA A 100 15.22 -17.67 -6.75
N LEU A 101 15.63 -16.41 -6.56
CA LEU A 101 14.81 -15.22 -6.74
C LEU A 101 15.24 -14.53 -8.03
N ALA A 102 14.30 -14.23 -8.92
CA ALA A 102 14.54 -13.30 -10.01
C ALA A 102 14.36 -11.86 -9.51
N VAL A 103 15.21 -10.95 -9.97
CA VAL A 103 15.20 -9.54 -9.56
C VAL A 103 15.02 -8.66 -10.79
N ILE A 104 13.87 -7.99 -10.89
CA ILE A 104 13.60 -7.03 -11.97
C ILE A 104 13.74 -5.62 -11.40
N ASP A 105 14.49 -4.75 -12.08
CA ASP A 105 14.43 -3.31 -11.84
C ASP A 105 13.22 -2.74 -12.58
N ILE A 106 12.24 -2.23 -11.85
CA ILE A 106 10.98 -1.77 -12.44
C ILE A 106 11.11 -0.41 -13.13
N ASN A 107 12.12 0.39 -12.79
CA ASN A 107 12.30 1.72 -13.38
C ASN A 107 12.74 1.66 -14.84
N ASN A 108 13.56 0.67 -15.17
CA ASN A 108 14.02 0.43 -16.54
C ASN A 108 13.45 -0.85 -17.16
N TRP A 109 12.64 -1.58 -16.40
CA TRP A 109 12.02 -2.84 -16.79
C TRP A 109 13.04 -3.83 -17.35
N GLN A 110 14.04 -4.21 -16.54
CA GLN A 110 15.07 -5.18 -16.90
C GLN A 110 15.27 -6.23 -15.80
N LEU A 111 15.54 -7.47 -16.21
CA LEU A 111 16.04 -8.51 -15.30
C LEU A 111 17.46 -8.13 -14.86
N GLN A 112 17.58 -7.62 -13.63
CA GLN A 112 18.82 -7.10 -13.08
C GLN A 112 19.71 -8.23 -12.51
N ASP A 113 19.11 -9.19 -11.81
CA ASP A 113 19.87 -10.23 -11.10
C ASP A 113 19.07 -11.53 -10.90
N GLU A 114 19.78 -12.60 -10.55
CA GLU A 114 19.24 -13.86 -10.04
C GLU A 114 19.93 -14.20 -8.71
N ILE A 115 19.22 -14.04 -7.60
CA ILE A 115 19.72 -14.37 -6.27
C ILE A 115 19.53 -15.87 -6.03
N ARG A 116 20.63 -16.57 -5.75
CA ARG A 116 20.56 -17.99 -5.35
C ARG A 116 20.08 -18.11 -3.91
N ILE A 117 18.99 -18.83 -3.72
CA ILE A 117 18.49 -19.23 -2.40
C ILE A 117 18.75 -20.73 -2.17
N THR A 118 18.43 -21.25 -0.99
CA THR A 118 18.75 -22.64 -0.64
C THR A 118 17.69 -23.63 -1.12
N ARG A 119 16.45 -23.17 -1.33
CA ARG A 119 15.28 -24.00 -1.67
C ARG A 119 14.31 -23.22 -2.58
N PRO A 120 13.44 -23.89 -3.35
CA PRO A 120 12.39 -23.20 -4.09
C PRO A 120 11.47 -22.40 -3.16
N GLY A 121 11.06 -21.21 -3.60
CA GLY A 121 10.31 -20.26 -2.80
C GLY A 121 8.81 -20.21 -3.14
N ASP A 122 8.00 -19.81 -2.16
CA ASP A 122 6.56 -19.51 -2.24
C ASP A 122 6.36 -17.99 -2.01
N GLN A 123 5.58 -17.55 -1.03
CA GLN A 123 5.42 -16.10 -0.76
C GLN A 123 6.72 -15.41 -0.35
N VAL A 124 6.79 -14.12 -0.68
CA VAL A 124 7.94 -13.24 -0.41
C VAL A 124 7.44 -12.01 0.33
N ALA A 125 8.17 -11.56 1.34
CA ALA A 125 7.94 -10.31 2.05
C ALA A 125 9.27 -9.59 2.29
N VAL A 126 9.28 -8.26 2.33
CA VAL A 126 10.49 -7.46 2.51
C VAL A 126 10.33 -6.55 3.73
N ASP A 127 11.34 -6.51 4.60
CA ASP A 127 11.31 -5.68 5.80
C ASP A 127 11.93 -4.28 5.60
N TRP A 128 11.93 -3.48 6.67
CA TRP A 128 12.42 -2.10 6.67
C TRP A 128 13.92 -1.93 6.35
N LYS A 129 14.69 -3.03 6.32
CA LYS A 129 16.12 -3.09 5.98
C LYS A 129 16.38 -3.78 4.64
N ASP A 130 15.36 -3.97 3.82
CA ASP A 130 15.46 -4.75 2.58
C ASP A 130 15.88 -6.21 2.78
N ARG A 131 15.65 -6.79 3.96
CA ARG A 131 15.78 -8.24 4.12
C ARG A 131 14.54 -8.92 3.56
N ILE A 132 14.78 -9.94 2.76
CA ILE A 132 13.75 -10.67 2.02
C ILE A 132 13.43 -11.95 2.79
N TYR A 133 12.19 -12.10 3.21
CA TYR A 133 11.63 -13.30 3.84
C TYR A 133 10.95 -14.12 2.76
N ILE A 134 11.34 -15.39 2.61
CA ILE A 134 10.85 -16.28 1.56
C ILE A 134 10.30 -17.55 2.21
N GLY A 135 9.02 -17.82 1.99
CA GLY A 135 8.41 -19.09 2.34
C GLY A 135 9.02 -20.24 1.53
N SER A 136 9.39 -21.34 2.17
CA SER A 136 9.93 -22.52 1.49
C SER A 136 8.83 -23.43 0.96
N MET A 137 8.96 -23.91 -0.28
CA MET A 137 8.05 -24.91 -0.87
C MET A 137 8.40 -26.37 -0.54
N ASP A 138 9.57 -26.64 0.06
CA ASP A 138 10.03 -28.00 0.38
C ASP A 138 9.39 -28.52 1.68
N ARG A 139 9.23 -29.85 1.81
CA ARG A 139 8.56 -30.58 2.93
C ARG A 139 9.04 -30.28 4.37
N ASN A 140 10.08 -29.46 4.55
CA ASN A 140 10.55 -29.01 5.87
C ASN A 140 10.05 -27.59 6.25
N GLU A 141 9.41 -26.89 5.29
CA GLU A 141 8.57 -25.69 5.40
C GLU A 141 9.01 -24.65 6.43
N ASP A 142 10.15 -24.03 6.18
CA ASP A 142 10.73 -22.92 6.92
C ASP A 142 10.58 -21.58 6.17
N ILE A 143 11.00 -20.49 6.83
CA ILE A 143 11.13 -19.15 6.22
C ILE A 143 12.62 -18.85 6.07
N MET A 144 13.06 -18.78 4.82
CA MET A 144 14.39 -18.33 4.46
C MET A 144 14.46 -16.80 4.57
N VAL A 145 15.59 -16.26 4.99
CA VAL A 145 15.83 -14.81 5.01
C VAL A 145 17.09 -14.50 4.24
N TYR A 146 16.94 -13.76 3.16
CA TYR A 146 18.06 -13.20 2.41
C TYR A 146 18.32 -11.77 2.86
N ASP A 147 19.56 -11.51 3.27
CA ASP A 147 20.03 -10.19 3.67
C ASP A 147 21.11 -9.77 2.65
N ALA A 148 20.78 -8.77 1.84
CA ALA A 148 21.65 -8.30 0.75
C ALA A 148 22.96 -7.70 1.27
N ASP A 149 22.92 -7.03 2.43
CA ASP A 149 24.09 -6.40 3.05
C ASP A 149 25.06 -7.45 3.60
N LYS A 150 24.54 -8.56 4.14
CA LYS A 150 25.35 -9.64 4.71
C LYS A 150 25.81 -10.66 3.68
N GLY A 151 25.19 -10.68 2.50
CA GLY A 151 25.53 -11.59 1.41
C GLY A 151 25.24 -13.05 1.78
N GLY A 152 23.97 -13.44 1.76
CA GLY A 152 23.59 -14.84 1.88
C GLY A 152 22.18 -15.07 2.41
N VAL A 153 21.78 -16.35 2.39
CA VAL A 153 20.53 -16.82 2.99
C VAL A 153 20.80 -17.35 4.39
N THR A 154 20.04 -16.87 5.36
CA THR A 154 19.96 -17.39 6.72
C THR A 154 18.57 -18.01 6.95
N GLU A 155 18.42 -18.81 8.01
CA GLU A 155 17.12 -19.35 8.45
C GLU A 155 16.85 -18.84 9.89
N PRO A 156 16.59 -17.53 10.08
CA PRO A 156 16.59 -16.91 11.41
C PRO A 156 15.28 -17.13 12.17
N ILE A 157 14.19 -17.52 11.49
CA ILE A 157 12.96 -17.95 12.14
C ILE A 157 13.10 -19.45 12.47
N PRO A 158 13.08 -19.86 13.76
CA PRO A 158 13.48 -21.21 14.16
C PRO A 158 12.72 -22.32 13.45
N TYR A 159 13.41 -23.41 13.12
CA TYR A 159 12.81 -24.72 12.85
C TYR A 159 11.82 -25.04 13.98
N HIS A 160 10.56 -25.37 13.65
CA HIS A 160 9.39 -25.45 14.54
C HIS A 160 8.71 -24.12 14.89
N CYS A 161 8.75 -23.14 13.99
CA CYS A 161 7.92 -21.96 14.09
C CYS A 161 6.43 -22.32 13.95
N SER A 162 5.55 -21.57 14.61
CA SER A 162 4.10 -21.81 14.54
C SER A 162 3.52 -21.66 13.14
N ILE A 163 4.30 -21.11 12.19
CA ILE A 163 3.88 -20.78 10.82
C ILE A 163 4.57 -21.61 9.74
N CYS A 164 5.34 -22.61 10.15
CA CYS A 164 6.19 -23.45 9.33
C CYS A 164 5.37 -24.58 8.67
N TYR A 165 4.55 -24.26 7.66
CA TYR A 165 3.90 -25.18 6.70
C TYR A 165 3.28 -24.33 5.58
N ARG A 166 3.92 -24.26 4.40
CA ARG A 166 3.54 -23.37 3.28
C ARG A 166 3.16 -21.96 3.79
N PRO A 167 4.14 -21.24 4.37
CA PRO A 167 3.86 -20.02 5.13
C PRO A 167 3.26 -18.95 4.21
N LEU A 168 2.13 -18.41 4.66
CA LEU A 168 1.58 -17.15 4.21
C LEU A 168 2.31 -16.04 4.97
N LEU A 169 2.77 -15.00 4.28
CA LEU A 169 3.60 -13.95 4.82
C LEU A 169 2.99 -12.58 4.48
N GLN A 170 2.83 -11.73 5.50
CA GLN A 170 2.38 -10.35 5.36
C GLN A 170 3.29 -9.46 6.20
N MET A 171 3.73 -8.33 5.65
CA MET A 171 4.61 -7.38 6.36
C MET A 171 3.83 -6.12 6.71
N SER A 172 4.00 -5.61 7.93
CA SER A 172 3.47 -4.30 8.31
C SER A 172 4.05 -3.18 7.43
N ALA A 173 3.29 -2.10 7.25
CA ALA A 173 3.69 -0.96 6.42
C ALA A 173 5.04 -0.33 6.82
N ASP A 174 5.36 -0.33 8.13
CA ASP A 174 6.63 0.14 8.66
C ASP A 174 7.80 -0.85 8.48
N GLY A 175 7.51 -2.05 7.98
CA GLY A 175 8.46 -3.13 7.73
C GLY A 175 9.00 -3.80 8.99
N LYS A 176 8.41 -3.59 10.18
CA LYS A 176 8.97 -4.07 11.45
C LYS A 176 8.25 -5.28 12.04
N THR A 177 7.06 -5.60 11.56
CA THR A 177 6.29 -6.76 12.03
C THR A 177 5.98 -7.68 10.87
N LEU A 178 6.49 -8.90 10.94
CA LEU A 178 6.13 -9.98 10.03
C LEU A 178 4.99 -10.78 10.63
N PHE A 179 3.87 -10.84 9.92
CA PHE A 179 2.77 -11.75 10.20
C PHE A 179 2.90 -12.97 9.32
N GLY A 180 2.52 -14.13 9.85
CA GLY A 180 2.41 -15.30 9.01
C GLY A 180 1.44 -16.34 9.53
N ALA A 181 1.01 -17.20 8.62
CA ALA A 181 0.07 -18.28 8.90
C ALA A 181 0.38 -19.53 8.06
N ASN A 182 -0.18 -20.67 8.44
CA ASN A 182 0.01 -21.92 7.70
C ASN A 182 -1.15 -22.17 6.75
N ARG A 183 -0.82 -22.66 5.56
CA ARG A 183 -1.80 -23.09 4.58
C ARG A 183 -2.12 -24.58 4.72
N GLY A 184 -3.36 -24.95 5.02
CA GLY A 184 -3.84 -26.35 4.94
C GLY A 184 -3.62 -27.23 6.18
N ILE A 185 -3.30 -26.66 7.35
CA ILE A 185 -3.12 -27.39 8.61
C ILE A 185 -4.35 -27.26 9.52
N SER A 186 -4.61 -28.29 10.34
CA SER A 186 -5.68 -28.31 11.33
C SER A 186 -5.10 -28.60 12.73
N ALA A 187 -5.21 -27.70 13.71
CA ALA A 187 -5.78 -26.34 13.60
C ALA A 187 -4.89 -25.41 12.77
N ALA A 188 -5.50 -24.41 12.13
CA ALA A 188 -4.78 -23.36 11.41
C ALA A 188 -4.08 -22.46 12.43
N THR A 189 -2.85 -22.06 12.13
CA THR A 189 -2.00 -21.27 13.03
C THR A 189 -1.65 -19.93 12.41
N LEU A 190 -1.67 -18.88 13.24
CA LEU A 190 -1.26 -17.51 12.93
C LEU A 190 -0.23 -17.08 13.98
N ALA A 191 0.81 -16.37 13.57
CA ALA A 191 1.79 -15.78 14.47
C ALA A 191 2.31 -14.44 13.92
N SER A 192 2.89 -13.63 14.82
CA SER A 192 3.60 -12.42 14.45
C SER A 192 4.99 -12.39 15.07
N TYR A 193 5.90 -11.69 14.38
CA TYR A 193 7.31 -11.58 14.73
C TYR A 193 7.76 -10.13 14.59
N ASP A 194 8.43 -9.61 15.61
CA ASP A 194 9.21 -8.39 15.52
C ASP A 194 10.46 -8.68 14.70
N VAL A 195 10.57 -8.03 13.56
CA VAL A 195 11.70 -8.10 12.62
C VAL A 195 12.48 -6.79 12.61
N SER A 196 12.32 -5.91 13.59
CA SER A 196 13.13 -4.69 13.69
C SER A 196 14.62 -5.00 13.99
N GLY A 197 14.86 -6.06 14.77
CA GLY A 197 16.18 -6.54 15.15
C GLY A 197 16.87 -7.41 14.10
N GLU A 198 18.12 -7.80 14.39
CA GLU A 198 18.87 -8.74 13.53
C GLU A 198 18.26 -10.14 13.50
N VAL A 199 17.69 -10.58 14.63
CA VAL A 199 17.05 -11.88 14.78
C VAL A 199 15.55 -11.65 15.03
N PRO A 200 14.65 -12.23 14.22
CA PRO A 200 13.21 -12.13 14.45
C PRO A 200 12.81 -12.66 15.83
N VAL A 201 11.97 -11.91 16.53
CA VAL A 201 11.45 -12.27 17.87
C VAL A 201 9.96 -12.51 17.76
N LYS A 202 9.50 -13.70 18.14
CA LYS A 202 8.07 -14.03 18.13
C LYS A 202 7.32 -13.17 19.16
N LEU A 203 6.28 -12.47 18.69
CA LEU A 203 5.40 -11.61 19.50
C LEU A 203 4.18 -12.38 20.00
N THR A 204 3.38 -12.90 19.07
CA THR A 204 2.17 -13.70 19.39
C THR A 204 2.09 -14.98 18.56
N SER A 205 1.27 -15.92 19.00
CA SER A 205 0.75 -16.99 18.17
C SER A 205 -0.57 -17.51 18.67
N ARG A 206 -1.37 -18.04 17.76
CA ARG A 206 -2.67 -18.60 18.04
C ARG A 206 -3.03 -19.74 17.09
N SER A 207 -3.94 -20.59 17.52
CA SER A 207 -4.42 -21.78 16.80
C SER A 207 -5.92 -22.04 17.02
N ASP A 208 -6.64 -21.00 17.40
CA ASP A 208 -8.04 -21.00 17.83
C ASP A 208 -8.99 -20.44 16.76
N LEU A 209 -8.45 -20.01 15.60
CA LEU A 209 -9.21 -19.35 14.54
C LEU A 209 -9.95 -20.33 13.62
N GLY A 210 -9.53 -21.60 13.56
CA GLY A 210 -10.14 -22.59 12.69
C GLY A 210 -9.15 -23.64 12.21
N SER A 211 -9.39 -24.19 11.03
CA SER A 211 -8.58 -25.22 10.39
C SER A 211 -8.36 -24.92 8.90
N ASN A 212 -7.42 -25.61 8.28
CA ASN A 212 -7.16 -25.54 6.83
C ASN A 212 -7.03 -24.11 6.31
N GLY A 213 -6.24 -23.26 6.98
CA GLY A 213 -6.00 -21.87 6.53
C GLY A 213 -5.63 -21.81 5.05
N GLN A 214 -6.10 -20.81 4.32
CA GLN A 214 -5.87 -20.70 2.87
C GLN A 214 -5.13 -19.43 2.49
N ASP A 215 -5.52 -18.30 3.05
CA ASP A 215 -4.90 -17.02 2.76
C ASP A 215 -4.94 -16.11 3.98
N LEU A 216 -3.92 -15.25 4.08
CA LEU A 216 -3.71 -14.27 5.13
C LEU A 216 -3.46 -12.93 4.43
N HIS A 217 -4.36 -11.99 4.63
CA HIS A 217 -4.28 -10.66 4.05
C HIS A 217 -4.19 -9.61 5.15
N LEU A 218 -3.21 -8.71 5.05
CA LEU A 218 -3.13 -7.52 5.90
C LEU A 218 -3.86 -6.39 5.18
N SER A 219 -4.81 -5.73 5.84
CA SER A 219 -5.50 -4.61 5.24
C SER A 219 -4.55 -3.48 4.88
N ASN A 220 -4.90 -2.76 3.82
CA ASN A 220 -4.13 -1.63 3.32
C ASN A 220 -4.01 -0.48 4.34
N ASP A 221 -5.00 -0.30 5.22
CA ASP A 221 -4.95 0.63 6.37
C ASP A 221 -3.96 0.20 7.47
N ASN A 222 -3.36 -1.00 7.35
CA ASN A 222 -2.43 -1.60 8.30
C ASN A 222 -3.01 -1.68 9.73
N GLN A 223 -4.30 -1.97 9.86
CA GLN A 223 -4.98 -2.15 11.16
C GLN A 223 -5.45 -3.60 11.41
N HIS A 224 -5.81 -4.34 10.36
CA HIS A 224 -6.46 -5.64 10.49
C HIS A 224 -5.79 -6.73 9.66
N LEU A 225 -5.72 -7.94 10.22
CA LEU A 225 -5.47 -9.16 9.46
C LEU A 225 -6.79 -9.87 9.18
N TYR A 226 -6.91 -10.38 7.96
CA TYR A 226 -7.98 -11.25 7.53
C TYR A 226 -7.39 -12.62 7.27
N PHE A 227 -7.86 -13.62 8.01
CA PHE A 227 -7.37 -14.99 7.87
C PHE A 227 -8.49 -15.92 7.41
N ALA A 228 -8.39 -16.40 6.17
CA ALA A 228 -9.32 -17.38 5.59
C ALA A 228 -9.08 -18.75 6.21
N VAL A 229 -10.06 -19.23 6.95
CA VAL A 229 -10.02 -20.49 7.70
C VAL A 229 -11.29 -21.31 7.44
N GLY A 230 -11.13 -22.62 7.36
CA GLY A 230 -12.24 -23.56 7.24
C GLY A 230 -12.56 -24.26 8.55
N GLY A 231 -13.78 -24.78 8.65
CA GLY A 231 -14.21 -25.68 9.73
C GLY A 231 -13.70 -27.12 9.60
N GLY A 232 -12.71 -27.37 8.72
CA GLY A 232 -12.26 -28.71 8.35
C GLY A 232 -13.15 -29.36 7.28
N ASN A 233 -13.51 -30.64 7.46
CA ASN A 233 -14.49 -31.35 6.62
C ASN A 233 -15.94 -31.11 7.11
N GLY A 234 -16.35 -29.85 7.28
CA GLY A 234 -17.63 -29.47 7.91
C GLY A 234 -18.04 -28.01 7.66
N THR A 235 -19.04 -27.53 8.39
CA THR A 235 -19.53 -26.12 8.36
C THR A 235 -18.57 -25.18 9.10
N GLY A 236 -18.67 -23.86 8.87
CA GLY A 236 -17.82 -22.84 9.52
C GLY A 236 -16.62 -22.45 8.66
N TYR A 237 -16.88 -22.04 7.42
CA TYR A 237 -15.86 -21.51 6.54
C TYR A 237 -15.89 -19.99 6.64
N ASP A 238 -14.94 -19.48 7.40
CA ASP A 238 -14.99 -18.14 7.92
C ASP A 238 -13.70 -17.39 7.60
N VAL A 239 -13.81 -16.07 7.57
CA VAL A 239 -12.66 -15.18 7.60
C VAL A 239 -12.65 -14.50 8.95
N ALA A 240 -11.59 -14.75 9.73
CA ALA A 240 -11.38 -14.05 10.98
C ALA A 240 -10.77 -12.68 10.69
N GLN A 241 -11.40 -11.61 11.19
CA GLN A 241 -10.82 -10.26 11.24
C GLN A 241 -10.15 -10.08 12.60
N ILE A 242 -8.86 -9.72 12.58
CA ILE A 242 -8.02 -9.59 13.77
C ILE A 242 -7.34 -8.22 13.78
N ASP A 243 -7.55 -7.43 14.84
CA ASP A 243 -6.79 -6.20 15.08
C ASP A 243 -5.31 -6.53 15.34
N ILE A 244 -4.40 -5.90 14.59
CA ILE A 244 -2.97 -6.28 14.63
C ILE A 244 -2.23 -5.77 15.86
N GLN A 245 -2.75 -4.73 16.53
CA GLN A 245 -2.10 -4.11 17.69
C GLN A 245 -2.38 -4.90 18.97
N THR A 246 -3.62 -5.34 19.12
CA THR A 246 -4.16 -6.01 20.31
C THR A 246 -4.27 -7.53 20.11
N ASN A 247 -4.20 -8.02 18.87
CA ASN A 247 -4.39 -9.43 18.49
C ASN A 247 -5.77 -9.97 18.90
N THR A 248 -6.78 -9.10 19.00
CA THR A 248 -8.17 -9.48 19.29
C THR A 248 -8.91 -9.86 18.01
N VAL A 249 -9.75 -10.90 18.08
CA VAL A 249 -10.68 -11.21 16.99
C VAL A 249 -11.91 -10.33 17.15
N GLU A 250 -12.18 -9.52 16.15
CA GLU A 250 -13.29 -8.57 16.16
C GLU A 250 -14.55 -9.17 15.56
N GLY A 251 -14.40 -10.12 14.63
CA GLY A 251 -15.51 -10.91 14.12
C GLY A 251 -15.09 -11.96 13.11
N TYR A 252 -16.11 -12.64 12.58
CA TYR A 252 -16.00 -13.67 11.55
C TYR A 252 -16.98 -13.37 10.42
N MET A 253 -16.53 -13.52 9.18
CA MET A 253 -17.37 -13.45 7.97
C MET A 253 -17.52 -14.84 7.36
N GLU A 254 -18.75 -15.35 7.28
CA GLU A 254 -19.04 -16.65 6.67
C GLU A 254 -19.08 -16.50 5.13
N ILE A 255 -18.02 -16.94 4.44
CA ILE A 255 -17.84 -16.78 2.98
C ILE A 255 -18.10 -18.07 2.19
N GLY A 256 -18.54 -19.12 2.88
CA GLY A 256 -18.88 -20.40 2.25
C GLY A 256 -17.69 -21.31 1.96
N ALA A 257 -17.98 -22.49 1.40
CA ALA A 257 -17.04 -23.61 1.41
C ALA A 257 -15.76 -23.36 0.60
N TYR A 258 -14.64 -23.70 1.24
CA TYR A 258 -13.28 -23.62 0.71
C TYR A 258 -12.93 -22.19 0.25
N PRO A 259 -12.73 -21.27 1.22
CA PRO A 259 -12.19 -19.95 0.91
C PRO A 259 -10.82 -20.10 0.24
N ARG A 260 -10.46 -19.19 -0.66
CA ARG A 260 -9.23 -19.27 -1.45
C ARG A 260 -8.32 -18.10 -1.11
N GLU A 261 -8.65 -16.94 -1.65
CA GLU A 261 -7.86 -15.71 -1.56
C GLU A 261 -8.74 -14.54 -1.11
N LEU A 262 -8.11 -13.60 -0.45
CA LEU A 262 -8.71 -12.45 0.19
C LEU A 262 -8.02 -11.16 -0.25
N THR A 263 -8.75 -10.06 -0.29
CA THR A 263 -8.14 -8.74 -0.43
C THR A 263 -9.05 -7.66 0.17
N THR A 264 -8.52 -6.47 0.37
CA THR A 264 -9.27 -5.30 0.86
C THR A 264 -9.19 -4.16 -0.16
N SER A 265 -10.16 -3.26 -0.13
CA SER A 265 -9.98 -1.96 -0.80
C SER A 265 -8.84 -1.18 -0.13
N PRO A 266 -8.18 -0.26 -0.86
CA PRO A 266 -7.08 0.54 -0.33
C PRO A 266 -7.43 1.33 0.94
N ASP A 267 -8.68 1.80 1.05
CA ASP A 267 -9.20 2.52 2.21
C ASP A 267 -9.65 1.61 3.38
N GLY A 268 -9.57 0.29 3.22
CA GLY A 268 -10.02 -0.69 4.21
C GLY A 268 -11.55 -0.80 4.34
N THR A 269 -12.36 -0.06 3.59
CA THR A 269 -13.83 -0.06 3.70
C THR A 269 -14.45 -1.38 3.27
N TYR A 270 -13.88 -1.99 2.22
CA TYR A 270 -14.39 -3.19 1.60
C TYR A 270 -13.43 -4.35 1.78
N PHE A 271 -14.01 -5.52 1.96
CA PHE A 271 -13.33 -6.80 1.98
C PHE A 271 -13.89 -7.67 0.87
N TYR A 272 -13.00 -8.31 0.11
CA TYR A 272 -13.34 -9.21 -0.98
C TYR A 272 -12.75 -10.59 -0.75
N ALA A 273 -13.54 -11.61 -1.06
CA ALA A 273 -13.12 -13.00 -0.93
C ALA A 273 -13.54 -13.84 -2.14
N VAL A 274 -12.69 -14.77 -2.54
CA VAL A 274 -13.02 -15.81 -3.50
C VAL A 274 -13.07 -17.18 -2.84
N HIS A 275 -13.99 -18.01 -3.31
CA HIS A 275 -14.18 -19.38 -2.82
C HIS A 275 -14.67 -20.31 -3.96
N THR A 276 -14.71 -21.61 -3.72
CA THR A 276 -14.90 -22.62 -4.79
C THR A 276 -16.26 -22.63 -5.48
N SER A 277 -17.23 -21.81 -5.06
CA SER A 277 -18.55 -21.76 -5.72
C SER A 277 -18.62 -20.81 -6.92
N GLY A 278 -17.53 -20.13 -7.30
CA GLY A 278 -17.49 -19.27 -8.49
C GLY A 278 -18.09 -17.87 -8.28
N HIS A 279 -17.87 -17.29 -7.10
CA HIS A 279 -18.26 -15.94 -6.77
C HIS A 279 -17.06 -15.16 -6.22
N ILE A 280 -17.09 -13.85 -6.40
CA ILE A 280 -16.33 -12.90 -5.59
C ILE A 280 -17.33 -12.26 -4.62
N ASP A 281 -17.13 -12.49 -3.33
CA ASP A 281 -17.97 -11.93 -2.29
C ASP A 281 -17.45 -10.56 -1.88
N ALA A 282 -18.31 -9.55 -1.82
CA ALA A 282 -17.98 -8.21 -1.35
C ALA A 282 -18.67 -7.93 -0.02
N TRP A 283 -17.91 -7.46 0.97
CA TRP A 283 -18.35 -7.18 2.33
C TRP A 283 -17.95 -5.78 2.74
N ASN A 284 -18.73 -5.18 3.64
CA ASN A 284 -18.29 -4.00 4.36
C ASN A 284 -17.43 -4.45 5.54
N ALA A 285 -16.15 -4.09 5.52
CA ALA A 285 -15.15 -4.55 6.49
C ALA A 285 -15.38 -4.00 7.92
N ASN A 286 -16.04 -2.85 8.05
CA ASN A 286 -16.34 -2.25 9.36
C ASN A 286 -17.52 -2.91 10.06
N THR A 287 -18.55 -3.29 9.29
CA THR A 287 -19.79 -3.87 9.83
C THR A 287 -19.83 -5.39 9.73
N LEU A 288 -18.92 -5.98 8.96
CA LEU A 288 -18.87 -7.41 8.65
C LEU A 288 -20.18 -7.93 8.03
N VAL A 289 -20.84 -7.08 7.24
CA VAL A 289 -22.06 -7.42 6.52
C VAL A 289 -21.74 -7.59 5.04
N GLN A 290 -22.20 -8.70 4.46
CA GLN A 290 -22.09 -8.95 3.03
C GLN A 290 -22.92 -7.94 2.25
N ILE A 291 -22.30 -7.28 1.28
CA ILE A 291 -22.93 -6.30 0.41
C ILE A 291 -23.56 -7.03 -0.78
N THR A 292 -22.75 -7.84 -1.47
CA THR A 292 -23.14 -8.51 -2.72
C THR A 292 -22.20 -9.66 -3.06
N GLN A 293 -22.54 -10.40 -4.11
CA GLN A 293 -21.71 -11.44 -4.73
C GLN A 293 -21.65 -11.20 -6.23
N TYR A 294 -20.44 -11.17 -6.80
CA TYR A 294 -20.24 -11.07 -8.23
C TYR A 294 -20.04 -12.45 -8.83
N PRO A 295 -20.89 -12.88 -9.79
CA PRO A 295 -20.70 -14.15 -10.44
C PRO A 295 -19.46 -14.11 -11.34
N VAL A 296 -18.55 -15.08 -11.17
CA VAL A 296 -17.39 -15.26 -12.04
C VAL A 296 -17.40 -16.66 -12.64
N VAL A 297 -16.99 -16.78 -13.91
CA VAL A 297 -16.93 -18.08 -14.58
C VAL A 297 -15.61 -18.76 -14.24
N GLY A 298 -15.68 -19.82 -13.43
CA GLY A 298 -14.53 -20.60 -12.97
C GLY A 298 -14.12 -20.28 -11.53
N GLU A 299 -13.08 -20.95 -11.05
CA GLU A 299 -12.54 -20.75 -9.70
C GLU A 299 -11.33 -19.81 -9.77
N ALA A 300 -11.47 -18.63 -9.17
CA ALA A 300 -10.34 -17.75 -8.92
C ALA A 300 -9.47 -18.35 -7.80
N PHE A 301 -8.15 -18.32 -7.97
CA PHE A 301 -7.19 -18.84 -7.00
C PHE A 301 -6.22 -17.79 -6.45
N ASP A 302 -6.28 -16.57 -6.98
CA ASP A 302 -5.56 -15.40 -6.50
C ASP A 302 -6.46 -14.18 -6.74
N LEU A 303 -6.37 -13.17 -5.88
CA LEU A 303 -7.21 -11.98 -5.91
C LEU A 303 -6.46 -10.79 -5.29
N MET A 304 -6.47 -9.65 -5.96
CA MET A 304 -6.03 -8.39 -5.36
C MET A 304 -6.89 -7.21 -5.80
N THR A 305 -6.93 -6.16 -4.98
CA THR A 305 -7.41 -4.85 -5.41
C THR A 305 -6.24 -4.01 -5.93
N ASP A 306 -6.45 -3.20 -6.97
CA ASP A 306 -5.47 -2.19 -7.37
C ASP A 306 -5.35 -1.08 -6.32
N LEU A 307 -4.27 -0.30 -6.41
CA LEU A 307 -4.01 0.77 -5.43
C LEU A 307 -4.99 1.94 -5.53
N SER A 308 -5.65 2.13 -6.67
CA SER A 308 -6.69 3.14 -6.83
C SER A 308 -8.05 2.67 -6.30
N GLY A 309 -8.20 1.37 -6.01
CA GLY A 309 -9.45 0.78 -5.53
C GLY A 309 -10.56 0.68 -6.59
N ASN A 310 -10.22 0.86 -7.87
CA ASN A 310 -11.17 0.83 -8.98
C ASN A 310 -11.39 -0.59 -9.49
N TYR A 311 -10.39 -1.46 -9.36
CA TYR A 311 -10.37 -2.78 -9.98
C TYR A 311 -10.00 -3.88 -8.99
N LEU A 312 -10.72 -4.99 -9.11
CA LEU A 312 -10.32 -6.29 -8.64
C LEU A 312 -9.60 -7.03 -9.78
N ILE A 313 -8.44 -7.61 -9.45
CA ILE A 313 -7.63 -8.43 -10.35
C ILE A 313 -7.76 -9.87 -9.86
N ALA A 314 -8.30 -10.75 -10.68
CA ALA A 314 -8.54 -12.15 -10.33
C ALA A 314 -7.80 -13.11 -11.26
N ALA A 315 -7.05 -14.06 -10.68
CA ALA A 315 -6.36 -15.13 -11.40
C ALA A 315 -7.23 -16.37 -11.54
N PHE A 316 -7.40 -16.85 -12.76
CA PHE A 316 -8.02 -18.12 -13.10
C PHE A 316 -7.02 -19.03 -13.80
N SER A 317 -7.31 -20.33 -13.87
CA SER A 317 -6.38 -21.33 -14.44
C SER A 317 -5.93 -21.04 -15.88
N ASN A 318 -6.70 -20.24 -16.61
CA ASN A 318 -6.54 -19.91 -18.02
C ASN A 318 -6.86 -18.45 -18.35
N ALA A 319 -7.06 -17.60 -17.35
CA ALA A 319 -7.36 -16.19 -17.57
C ALA A 319 -6.86 -15.30 -16.42
N LEU A 320 -6.51 -14.06 -16.76
CA LEU A 320 -6.46 -12.95 -15.81
C LEU A 320 -7.66 -12.04 -16.12
N ARG A 321 -8.48 -11.73 -15.12
CA ARG A 321 -9.61 -10.82 -15.28
C ARG A 321 -9.45 -9.57 -14.44
N ILE A 322 -9.73 -8.42 -15.05
CA ILE A 322 -9.86 -7.13 -14.37
C ILE A 322 -11.36 -6.84 -14.28
N ILE A 323 -11.83 -6.60 -13.08
CA ILE A 323 -13.24 -6.49 -12.71
C ILE A 323 -13.42 -5.17 -11.97
N GLU A 324 -14.46 -4.40 -12.28
CA GLU A 324 -14.79 -3.20 -11.49
C GLU A 324 -15.02 -3.57 -10.02
N ALA A 325 -14.35 -2.88 -9.10
CA ALA A 325 -14.54 -3.06 -7.66
C ALA A 325 -15.79 -2.30 -7.16
N GLU A 326 -16.18 -2.48 -5.88
CA GLU A 326 -17.04 -1.49 -5.22
C GLU A 326 -16.25 -0.17 -5.19
N GLY A 327 -16.59 0.72 -6.13
CA GLY A 327 -15.81 1.92 -6.41
C GLY A 327 -15.50 2.68 -5.13
N THR A 328 -14.22 2.99 -4.95
CA THR A 328 -13.75 3.90 -3.92
C THR A 328 -13.82 5.32 -4.49
N LEU A 329 -14.92 6.03 -4.24
CA LEU A 329 -14.83 7.49 -4.16
C LEU A 329 -14.39 7.81 -2.72
N VAL A 330 -13.14 7.51 -2.41
CA VAL A 330 -12.46 8.08 -1.24
C VAL A 330 -11.24 8.79 -1.79
N VAL A 331 -11.41 10.10 -1.98
CA VAL A 331 -10.29 11.02 -1.96
C VAL A 331 -9.87 11.07 -0.49
N VAL A 332 -8.80 10.36 -0.15
CA VAL A 332 -8.11 10.62 1.13
C VAL A 332 -7.45 11.97 0.97
N ASP A 333 -7.64 12.81 1.97
CA ASP A 333 -7.16 14.19 2.08
C ASP A 333 -6.79 14.36 3.56
N GLU A 334 -5.60 13.87 3.90
CA GLU A 334 -5.10 13.70 5.27
C GLU A 334 -4.98 15.04 6.00
N ASP A 335 -4.64 16.11 5.29
CA ASP A 335 -4.49 17.47 5.84
C ASP A 335 -5.72 18.38 5.64
N SER A 336 -6.74 17.88 4.92
CA SER A 336 -8.02 18.52 4.65
C SER A 336 -7.91 19.83 3.85
N ASP A 337 -6.98 19.88 2.90
CA ASP A 337 -6.75 21.05 2.05
C ASP A 337 -7.57 21.06 0.75
N GLY A 338 -8.23 19.96 0.44
CA GLY A 338 -9.06 19.78 -0.75
C GLY A 338 -8.32 19.19 -1.95
N ILE A 339 -7.08 18.77 -1.79
CA ILE A 339 -6.29 17.99 -2.74
C ILE A 339 -6.20 16.55 -2.21
N SER A 340 -6.30 15.56 -3.10
CA SER A 340 -6.20 14.16 -2.67
C SER A 340 -4.75 13.79 -2.37
N ASP A 341 -4.50 12.98 -1.34
CA ASP A 341 -3.18 12.41 -0.98
C ASP A 341 -2.40 11.88 -2.20
N THR A 342 -3.10 11.30 -3.18
CA THR A 342 -2.48 10.74 -4.41
C THR A 342 -1.89 11.78 -5.36
N ILE A 343 -2.23 13.06 -5.21
CA ILE A 343 -1.75 14.17 -6.04
C ILE A 343 -1.30 15.38 -5.20
N ASP A 344 -1.31 15.24 -3.87
CA ASP A 344 -0.91 16.28 -2.93
C ASP A 344 0.61 16.26 -2.73
N ASN A 345 1.26 17.39 -3.02
CA ASN A 345 2.69 17.54 -2.82
C ASN A 345 3.10 17.88 -1.37
N CYS A 346 2.15 17.99 -0.44
CA CYS A 346 2.39 18.06 1.01
C CYS A 346 1.35 17.26 1.82
N LEU A 347 1.42 15.94 1.73
CA LEU A 347 0.51 14.95 2.35
C LEU A 347 -0.03 15.27 3.76
N ASP A 348 0.74 15.91 4.64
CA ASP A 348 0.34 16.22 6.02
C ASP A 348 0.30 17.72 6.36
N ILE A 349 0.46 18.61 5.37
CA ILE A 349 0.57 20.06 5.58
C ILE A 349 -0.27 20.85 4.56
N TYR A 350 -1.41 21.34 5.05
CA TYR A 350 -2.41 22.09 4.28
C TYR A 350 -1.79 23.09 3.29
N ASN A 351 -1.94 22.84 1.98
CA ASN A 351 -1.35 23.65 0.91
C ASN A 351 -2.15 23.59 -0.43
N PRO A 352 -3.40 24.10 -0.46
CA PRO A 352 -4.34 23.88 -1.58
C PRO A 352 -3.91 24.50 -2.92
N GLU A 353 -2.87 25.33 -2.88
CA GLU A 353 -2.28 26.01 -4.03
C GLU A 353 -1.20 25.15 -4.72
N GLN A 354 -0.78 24.05 -4.08
CA GLN A 354 0.14 23.02 -4.59
C GLN A 354 1.40 23.62 -5.23
N LEU A 355 1.87 24.73 -4.67
CA LEU A 355 3.01 25.49 -5.15
C LEU A 355 4.29 24.68 -4.92
N ASP A 356 4.94 24.28 -6.00
CA ASP A 356 6.23 23.62 -6.05
C ASP A 356 7.15 24.47 -6.96
N SER A 357 7.98 25.31 -6.34
CA SER A 357 8.72 26.35 -7.08
C SER A 357 9.96 25.82 -7.79
N ASP A 358 10.48 24.67 -7.39
CA ASP A 358 11.68 24.06 -7.97
C ASP A 358 11.40 22.72 -8.68
N SER A 359 10.15 22.26 -8.64
CA SER A 359 9.61 21.10 -9.37
C SER A 359 10.20 19.77 -8.93
N ASP A 360 10.46 19.61 -7.63
CA ASP A 360 10.97 18.36 -7.05
C ASP A 360 9.88 17.46 -6.44
N SER A 361 8.61 17.83 -6.60
CA SER A 361 7.42 17.13 -6.10
C SER A 361 7.18 17.25 -4.60
N LEU A 362 7.97 18.06 -3.87
CA LEU A 362 7.61 18.53 -2.53
C LEU A 362 7.04 19.94 -2.64
N GLY A 363 5.86 20.16 -2.07
CA GLY A 363 5.27 21.49 -2.04
C GLY A 363 6.10 22.42 -1.17
N ASN A 364 6.15 23.70 -1.53
CA ASN A 364 6.86 24.74 -0.79
C ASN A 364 6.48 24.82 0.70
N ALA A 365 5.32 24.27 1.08
CA ALA A 365 4.82 24.26 2.46
C ALA A 365 5.49 23.20 3.35
N CYS A 366 5.88 22.06 2.78
CA CYS A 366 6.51 20.93 3.45
C CYS A 366 7.98 20.76 3.05
N ASP A 367 8.44 21.48 2.02
CA ASP A 367 9.84 21.52 1.64
C ASP A 367 10.64 22.49 2.54
N GLN A 368 11.72 21.97 3.12
CA GLN A 368 12.69 22.74 3.89
C GLN A 368 13.53 23.67 3.00
N PHE A 369 13.66 23.37 1.70
CA PHE A 369 14.44 24.14 0.73
C PHE A 369 13.65 24.44 -0.58
N PRO A 370 12.56 25.24 -0.54
CA PRO A 370 11.57 25.43 -1.63
C PRO A 370 12.07 25.99 -2.98
N LEU A 371 13.37 26.14 -3.18
CA LEU A 371 14.00 26.70 -4.38
C LEU A 371 15.19 25.84 -4.85
N GLU A 372 15.41 24.67 -4.27
CA GLU A 372 16.53 23.77 -4.54
C GLU A 372 16.12 22.34 -4.97
N SER A 373 15.74 22.21 -6.25
CA SER A 373 15.33 20.95 -6.91
C SER A 373 16.23 19.70 -6.78
N ASN A 374 17.45 19.82 -6.24
CA ASN A 374 18.43 18.73 -6.19
C ASN A 374 18.85 18.32 -4.77
N HIS A 375 18.19 18.84 -3.72
CA HIS A 375 18.40 18.45 -2.31
C HIS A 375 19.87 18.51 -1.83
N LYS A 376 20.72 19.30 -2.49
CA LYS A 376 22.17 19.28 -2.23
C LYS A 376 22.50 19.90 -0.87
N TYR A 377 21.69 20.82 -0.36
CA TYR A 377 21.86 21.38 0.98
C TYR A 377 21.34 20.47 2.11
N ALA A 378 20.34 19.61 1.85
CA ALA A 378 19.88 18.60 2.81
C ALA A 378 20.98 17.56 3.11
N GLN A 379 21.76 17.15 2.08
CA GLN A 379 22.93 16.29 2.26
C GLN A 379 24.03 16.98 3.09
N CYS A 380 24.26 18.28 2.89
CA CYS A 380 25.23 19.05 3.67
C CYS A 380 24.87 19.19 5.15
N ALA A 381 23.59 19.27 5.52
CA ALA A 381 23.18 19.39 6.92
C ALA A 381 23.52 18.14 7.74
N VAL A 382 23.21 16.96 7.20
CA VAL A 382 23.53 15.65 7.80
C VAL A 382 25.05 15.41 7.82
N GLU A 383 25.75 15.76 6.74
CA GLU A 383 27.21 15.66 6.68
C GLU A 383 27.92 16.62 7.65
N LEU A 384 27.37 17.82 7.89
CA LEU A 384 27.92 18.79 8.84
C LEU A 384 27.76 18.28 10.28
N GLU A 385 26.60 17.75 10.65
CA GLU A 385 26.33 17.22 11.99
C GLU A 385 27.20 15.98 12.29
N LEU A 386 27.33 15.06 11.32
CA LEU A 386 28.23 13.91 11.40
C LEU A 386 29.71 14.31 11.47
N SER A 387 30.10 15.39 10.78
CA SER A 387 31.48 15.89 10.79
C SER A 387 31.81 16.61 12.11
N GLN A 388 30.87 17.38 12.67
CA GLN A 388 31.01 17.99 13.99
C GLN A 388 31.12 16.94 15.09
N SER A 389 30.27 15.89 15.04
CA SER A 389 30.32 14.76 15.97
C SER A 389 31.67 14.02 15.90
N ARG A 390 32.14 13.69 14.68
CA ARG A 390 33.46 13.06 14.47
C ARG A 390 34.61 13.92 14.97
N PHE A 391 34.56 15.24 14.74
CA PHE A 391 35.61 16.14 15.18
C PHE A 391 35.66 16.25 16.72
N SER A 392 34.50 16.31 17.37
CA SER A 392 34.39 16.34 18.84
C SER A 392 34.92 15.05 19.47
N GLN A 393 34.65 13.90 18.84
CA GLN A 393 35.18 12.60 19.24
C GLN A 393 36.71 12.53 19.09
N VAL A 394 37.25 12.92 17.93
CA VAL A 394 38.70 12.96 17.68
C VAL A 394 39.42 13.89 18.65
N SER A 395 38.84 15.05 18.95
CA SER A 395 39.38 15.99 19.96
C SER A 395 39.45 15.36 21.36
N THR A 396 38.40 14.63 21.75
CA THR A 396 38.34 13.91 23.04
C THR A 396 39.34 12.74 23.10
N ASP A 397 39.50 12.01 22.00
CA ASP A 397 40.45 10.91 21.88
C ASP A 397 41.91 11.42 21.91
N LEU A 398 42.21 12.55 21.26
CA LEU A 398 43.51 13.20 21.35
C LEU A 398 43.82 13.74 22.76
N ALA A 399 42.81 14.24 23.48
CA ALA A 399 42.98 14.75 24.84
C ALA A 399 43.29 13.66 25.86
N THR A 400 42.84 12.42 25.60
CA THR A 400 43.06 11.25 26.48
C THR A 400 44.25 10.39 26.06
N CYS A 401 44.80 10.60 24.87
CA CYS A 401 45.97 9.89 24.38
C CYS A 401 47.25 10.29 25.15
N GLN A 402 47.82 9.34 25.90
CA GLN A 402 49.09 9.51 26.62
C GLN A 402 50.27 9.33 25.64
N ILE A 403 50.65 10.38 24.91
CA ILE A 403 51.85 10.39 24.07
C ILE A 403 52.97 11.18 24.75
N ASN A 404 54.20 10.70 24.60
CA ASN A 404 55.43 11.28 25.16
C ASN A 404 55.60 12.74 24.71
N ALA A 405 56.08 13.61 25.62
CA ALA A 405 56.15 15.06 25.42
C ALA A 405 57.00 15.53 24.21
N GLN A 406 57.81 14.64 23.62
CA GLN A 406 58.57 14.91 22.39
C GLN A 406 57.72 14.90 21.10
N ASP A 407 56.57 14.22 21.07
CA ASP A 407 55.72 14.09 19.86
C ASP A 407 54.55 15.11 19.84
N LYS A 408 54.42 15.93 20.89
CA LYS A 408 53.30 16.87 21.10
C LYS A 408 53.36 18.16 20.28
N ALA A 409 54.44 18.39 19.53
CA ALA A 409 54.75 19.72 18.98
C ALA A 409 54.35 19.96 17.51
N ILE A 410 53.74 18.99 16.79
CA ILE A 410 53.51 19.16 15.33
C ILE A 410 52.03 19.12 14.89
N GLN A 411 51.05 18.76 15.72
CA GLN A 411 49.67 18.66 15.22
C GLN A 411 48.65 19.66 15.80
N ILE A 412 48.91 20.30 16.93
CA ILE A 412 47.90 21.16 17.59
C ILE A 412 47.72 22.51 16.86
N GLU A 413 48.80 23.16 16.37
CA GLU A 413 48.69 24.43 15.64
C GLU A 413 48.01 24.28 14.27
N ALA A 414 48.24 23.16 13.56
CA ALA A 414 47.60 22.88 12.27
C ALA A 414 46.10 22.60 12.42
N LEU A 415 45.71 21.83 13.45
CA LEU A 415 44.30 21.56 13.79
C LEU A 415 43.56 22.82 14.25
N LEU A 416 44.22 23.71 14.99
CA LEU A 416 43.65 25.01 15.38
C LEU A 416 43.44 25.92 14.16
N LEU A 417 44.34 25.91 13.19
CA LEU A 417 44.20 26.66 11.94
C LEU A 417 43.05 26.10 11.07
N GLU A 418 42.91 24.78 10.97
CA GLU A 418 41.77 24.15 10.28
C GLU A 418 40.44 24.41 10.99
N GLN A 419 40.40 24.38 12.32
CA GLN A 419 39.20 24.72 13.09
C GLN A 419 38.77 26.17 12.88
N VAL A 420 39.70 27.11 12.85
CA VAL A 420 39.42 28.52 12.57
C VAL A 420 38.90 28.70 11.14
N ALA A 421 39.47 27.99 10.17
CA ALA A 421 39.01 28.02 8.79
C ALA A 421 37.61 27.39 8.61
N LEU A 422 37.30 26.34 9.37
CA LEU A 422 35.99 25.69 9.37
C LEU A 422 34.92 26.59 10.01
N ASN A 423 35.22 27.20 11.15
CA ASN A 423 34.31 28.14 11.82
C ASN A 423 34.01 29.36 10.94
N ALA A 424 34.99 29.87 10.20
CA ALA A 424 34.78 30.97 9.25
C ALA A 424 33.81 30.60 8.11
N ARG A 425 33.89 29.36 7.57
CA ARG A 425 32.97 28.86 6.54
C ARG A 425 31.57 28.58 7.07
N ILE A 426 31.44 28.15 8.33
CA ILE A 426 30.13 28.01 8.99
C ILE A 426 29.46 29.38 9.12
N THR A 427 30.18 30.41 9.57
CA THR A 427 29.63 31.78 9.68
C THR A 427 29.22 32.37 8.32
N GLU A 428 29.95 32.04 7.25
CA GLU A 428 29.60 32.46 5.88
C GLU A 428 28.32 31.77 5.38
N LEU A 429 28.13 30.48 5.70
CA LEU A 429 26.91 29.73 5.41
C LEU A 429 25.70 30.20 6.23
N GLU A 430 25.89 30.52 7.51
CA GLU A 430 24.86 31.10 8.38
C GLU A 430 24.40 32.48 7.87
N GLN A 431 25.31 33.29 7.31
CA GLN A 431 24.95 34.55 6.65
C GLN A 431 24.16 34.34 5.35
N ILE A 432 24.44 33.28 4.59
CA ILE A 432 23.68 32.92 3.40
C ILE A 432 22.26 32.47 3.80
N LEU A 433 22.13 31.59 4.81
CA LEU A 433 20.83 31.14 5.35
C LEU A 433 20.03 32.27 6.03
N GLY A 434 20.67 33.28 6.62
CA GLY A 434 19.99 34.38 7.29
C GLY A 434 19.34 35.43 6.37
N THR A 435 19.53 35.34 5.05
CA THR A 435 19.00 36.34 4.09
C THR A 435 17.62 35.99 3.52
N VAL A 436 17.11 34.78 3.76
CA VAL A 436 15.71 34.42 3.47
C VAL A 436 14.82 34.92 4.61
N THR A 437 14.44 36.19 4.54
CA THR A 437 13.40 36.73 5.42
C THR A 437 12.08 36.10 4.99
N PRO A 438 11.31 35.41 5.88
CA PRO A 438 9.97 34.96 5.52
C PRO A 438 9.12 36.20 5.20
N THR A 439 8.54 36.21 4.00
CA THR A 439 7.52 37.18 3.62
C THR A 439 6.40 37.14 4.67
N PRO A 440 5.88 38.29 5.15
CA PRO A 440 4.88 38.30 6.21
C PRO A 440 3.65 37.50 5.78
N VAL A 441 3.27 36.53 6.63
CA VAL A 441 2.05 35.74 6.53
C VAL A 441 0.86 36.67 6.30
N ILE A 442 0.27 36.57 5.11
CA ILE A 442 -0.98 37.27 4.80
C ILE A 442 -2.06 36.62 5.66
N THR A 443 -2.64 37.38 6.59
CA THR A 443 -3.76 36.93 7.41
C THR A 443 -4.98 36.68 6.50
N PRO A 444 -5.56 35.47 6.46
CA PRO A 444 -6.69 35.21 5.60
C PRO A 444 -7.93 36.02 6.04
N THR A 445 -8.55 36.64 5.05
CA THR A 445 -9.85 37.33 5.13
C THR A 445 -10.97 36.29 5.28
N PRO A 446 -12.05 36.54 6.04
CA PRO A 446 -13.05 35.51 6.30
C PRO A 446 -13.97 35.24 5.09
N THR A 447 -14.13 33.95 4.82
CA THR A 447 -15.35 33.24 4.36
C THR A 447 -15.77 33.28 2.89
N ILE A 448 -15.82 32.08 2.29
CA ILE A 448 -17.01 31.56 1.59
C ILE A 448 -17.30 30.15 2.09
N THR A 449 -18.58 29.89 2.37
CA THR A 449 -19.12 28.65 2.96
C THR A 449 -19.15 27.51 1.94
N PRO A 450 -18.57 26.31 2.22
CA PRO A 450 -18.74 25.15 1.37
C PRO A 450 -20.16 24.58 1.47
N THR A 451 -20.61 24.01 0.35
CA THR A 451 -21.92 23.35 0.21
C THR A 451 -21.84 21.99 0.90
N PRO A 452 -22.79 21.61 1.78
CA PRO A 452 -22.68 20.38 2.56
C PRO A 452 -22.88 19.11 1.73
N VAL A 453 -21.98 18.15 1.92
CA VAL A 453 -22.04 16.76 1.42
C VAL A 453 -22.93 15.94 2.36
N ILE A 454 -23.57 14.89 1.85
CA ILE A 454 -24.42 13.99 2.65
C ILE A 454 -23.52 13.23 3.65
N GLY A 455 -23.58 13.63 4.93
CA GLY A 455 -22.76 13.09 6.02
C GLY A 455 -22.37 14.17 7.04
N ASP A 456 -22.32 15.44 6.61
CA ASP A 456 -21.97 16.55 7.49
C ASP A 456 -23.10 16.91 8.47
N SER A 457 -22.75 16.91 9.76
CA SER A 457 -23.53 17.55 10.82
C SER A 457 -22.72 18.65 11.49
N ASN A 458 -23.11 19.92 11.30
CA ASN A 458 -22.51 21.04 12.03
C ASN A 458 -23.33 21.45 13.28
N TRP A 459 -24.34 20.65 13.64
CA TRP A 459 -25.10 20.81 14.87
C TRP A 459 -24.35 20.22 16.08
N SER A 460 -24.38 20.92 17.21
CA SER A 460 -23.80 20.47 18.48
C SER A 460 -24.77 20.68 19.64
N ALA A 461 -24.91 19.66 20.49
CA ALA A 461 -25.77 19.72 21.67
C ALA A 461 -25.30 20.75 22.71
N SER A 462 -24.01 21.11 22.71
CA SER A 462 -23.41 22.06 23.67
C SER A 462 -23.47 23.52 23.21
N THR A 463 -23.86 23.76 21.95
CA THR A 463 -23.94 25.09 21.34
C THR A 463 -25.32 25.73 21.54
N VAL A 464 -25.35 27.04 21.74
CA VAL A 464 -26.58 27.84 21.80
C VAL A 464 -26.88 28.38 20.41
N TYR A 465 -28.12 28.18 19.94
CA TYR A 465 -28.62 28.68 18.67
C TYR A 465 -29.75 29.68 18.92
N ASN A 466 -29.66 30.85 18.31
CA ASN A 466 -30.67 31.90 18.34
C ASN A 466 -31.64 31.76 17.16
N LYS A 467 -32.75 32.51 17.20
CA LYS A 467 -33.71 32.55 16.10
C LYS A 467 -33.02 32.94 14.79
N GLY A 468 -33.15 32.10 13.77
CA GLY A 468 -32.57 32.33 12.44
C GLY A 468 -31.23 31.63 12.22
N ASP A 469 -30.59 31.08 13.26
CA ASP A 469 -29.37 30.31 13.09
C ASP A 469 -29.65 28.99 12.34
N THR A 470 -28.73 28.59 11.47
CA THR A 470 -28.89 27.41 10.63
C THR A 470 -27.88 26.32 10.96
N VAL A 471 -28.32 25.07 10.90
CA VAL A 471 -27.47 23.88 11.01
C VAL A 471 -27.82 22.88 9.93
N THR A 472 -26.86 22.11 9.46
CA THR A 472 -27.04 20.98 8.57
C THR A 472 -26.85 19.71 9.37
N VAL A 473 -27.78 18.76 9.22
CA VAL A 473 -27.70 17.42 9.81
C VAL A 473 -28.12 16.42 8.73
N ASN A 474 -27.27 15.45 8.41
CA ASN A 474 -27.50 14.45 7.35
C ASN A 474 -27.87 15.08 5.99
N GLY A 475 -27.20 16.18 5.62
CA GLY A 475 -27.44 16.89 4.37
C GLY A 475 -28.74 17.73 4.31
N ILE A 476 -29.52 17.82 5.39
CA ILE A 476 -30.72 18.66 5.48
C ILE A 476 -30.42 19.91 6.32
N THR A 477 -30.67 21.10 5.75
CA THR A 477 -30.51 22.37 6.47
C THR A 477 -31.77 22.73 7.26
N TYR A 478 -31.58 22.98 8.55
CA TYR A 478 -32.60 23.42 9.49
C TYR A 478 -32.30 24.84 9.96
N VAL A 479 -33.35 25.61 10.22
CA VAL A 479 -33.30 26.94 10.84
C VAL A 479 -33.98 26.92 12.21
N ALA A 480 -33.35 27.51 13.22
CA ALA A 480 -33.92 27.64 14.55
C ALA A 480 -35.05 28.68 14.57
N GLY A 481 -36.24 28.28 15.01
CA GLY A 481 -37.41 29.16 15.14
C GLY A 481 -37.32 30.13 16.33
N TRP A 482 -36.53 29.78 17.34
CA TRP A 482 -36.23 30.57 18.55
C TRP A 482 -34.98 30.03 19.24
N TRP A 483 -34.61 30.64 20.37
CA TRP A 483 -33.45 30.23 21.18
C TRP A 483 -33.52 28.75 21.58
N THR A 484 -32.44 27.99 21.36
CA THR A 484 -32.33 26.59 21.73
C THR A 484 -30.90 26.18 22.07
N LYS A 485 -30.78 25.13 22.91
CA LYS A 485 -29.55 24.44 23.25
C LYS A 485 -29.87 22.96 23.50
N GLY A 486 -29.12 22.05 22.89
CA GLY A 486 -29.24 20.60 23.12
C GLY A 486 -30.44 19.90 22.47
N GLN A 487 -31.31 20.61 21.75
CA GLN A 487 -32.43 19.99 21.03
C GLN A 487 -31.99 19.67 19.60
N GLU A 488 -32.05 18.40 19.22
CA GLU A 488 -31.54 17.91 17.92
C GLU A 488 -32.53 18.18 16.77
N PRO A 489 -32.07 18.71 15.61
CA PRO A 489 -32.89 18.87 14.41
C PRO A 489 -33.48 17.54 13.91
N GLY A 490 -34.72 17.57 13.40
CA GLY A 490 -35.38 16.38 12.82
C GLY A 490 -36.09 15.45 13.82
N THR A 491 -35.87 15.60 15.14
CA THR A 491 -36.42 14.67 16.16
C THR A 491 -37.80 15.05 16.71
N THR A 492 -38.23 16.30 16.55
CA THR A 492 -39.42 16.87 17.24
C THR A 492 -40.60 17.20 16.32
N GLY A 493 -40.52 16.84 15.04
CA GLY A 493 -41.61 17.02 14.06
C GLY A 493 -41.99 18.48 13.81
N GLU A 494 -43.20 18.72 13.27
CA GLU A 494 -43.67 20.05 12.85
C GLU A 494 -43.85 21.06 13.99
N TRP A 495 -43.79 20.64 15.25
CA TRP A 495 -43.89 21.52 16.42
C TRP A 495 -42.53 21.79 17.09
N GLY A 496 -41.45 21.24 16.52
CA GLY A 496 -40.08 21.40 16.98
C GLY A 496 -39.50 22.79 16.74
N VAL A 497 -38.40 23.08 17.45
CA VAL A 497 -37.65 24.35 17.32
C VAL A 497 -37.02 24.51 15.94
N TRP A 498 -36.63 23.40 15.32
CA TRP A 498 -35.96 23.37 14.03
C TRP A 498 -36.96 23.25 12.89
N LYS A 499 -36.82 24.10 11.87
CA LYS A 499 -37.62 24.07 10.64
C LYS A 499 -36.74 23.78 9.45
N ILE A 500 -37.16 22.87 8.58
CA ILE A 500 -36.45 22.60 7.34
C ILE A 500 -36.47 23.86 6.47
N VAL A 501 -35.30 24.29 6.02
CA VAL A 501 -35.16 25.33 5.00
C VAL A 501 -35.40 24.65 3.65
N LYS A 502 -36.46 25.07 2.96
CA LYS A 502 -36.83 24.55 1.63
C LYS A 502 -36.09 25.29 0.53
#